data_AF-A0A2G9HSP8-F1
#
_entry.id   AF-A0A2G9HSP8-F1
#
_cell.length_a   1.000
_cell.length_b   1.000
_cell.length_c   1.000
_cell.angle_alpha   90.00
_cell.angle_beta   90.00
_cell.angle_gamma   90.00
#
_symmetry.space_group_name_H-M   'P 1'
#
loop_
_entity.id
_entity.type
_entity.pdbx_description
1 polymer ?
#
loop_
_entity_poly.entity_id
_entity_poly.type
_entity_poly.pdbx_seq_one_letter_code
_entity_poly.pdbx_strand_id
1 'polypeptide(L)'
;MGTAGSAPVLLLTLVIAAAAASPSPSPSSSSICNVKVSELAECIPAITGKSPRQPTKSCCSAMLKADLHCLCEYESQFRKFGVDPANALALPRKCGLKLPKDCKKKTYLG
;
A
#
# COMPACT_ATOMS: atom_id res chain seq x y z
N MET A 1 -3.72 -14.21 -77.07
CA MET A 1 -2.67 -13.18 -76.95
C MET A 1 -2.65 -12.77 -75.49
N GLY A 2 -1.80 -13.39 -74.65
CA GLY A 2 -0.46 -12.88 -74.31
C GLY A 2 -0.59 -11.94 -73.08
N THR A 3 0.13 -12.02 -71.98
CA THR A 3 1.43 -12.61 -71.64
C THR A 3 1.63 -12.56 -70.11
N ALA A 4 2.35 -13.54 -69.57
CA ALA A 4 3.38 -13.46 -68.53
C ALA A 4 3.11 -12.73 -67.17
N GLY A 5 3.41 -13.45 -66.09
CA GLY A 5 4.44 -12.97 -65.15
C GLY A 5 3.98 -12.58 -63.74
N SER A 6 4.26 -13.47 -62.80
CA SER A 6 4.32 -13.34 -61.35
C SER A 6 4.68 -11.96 -60.77
N ALA A 7 3.86 -11.47 -59.83
CA ALA A 7 4.23 -11.03 -58.47
C ALA A 7 3.14 -10.13 -57.87
N PRO A 8 2.16 -10.66 -57.11
CA PRO A 8 1.31 -9.83 -56.26
C PRO A 8 2.06 -9.39 -54.99
N VAL A 9 3.11 -8.57 -55.09
CA VAL A 9 3.65 -7.88 -53.90
C VAL A 9 2.91 -6.56 -53.68
N LEU A 10 1.67 -6.75 -53.25
CA LEU A 10 1.12 -6.05 -52.10
C LEU A 10 1.18 -4.52 -52.15
N LEU A 11 0.40 -3.96 -53.06
CA LEU A 11 -0.12 -2.61 -52.94
C LEU A 11 -1.18 -2.59 -51.82
N LEU A 12 -0.79 -2.48 -50.54
CA LEU A 12 -1.74 -2.28 -49.45
C LEU A 12 -1.22 -1.25 -48.43
N THR A 13 -1.69 -0.01 -48.65
CA THR A 13 -2.25 0.91 -47.65
C THR A 13 -1.47 1.12 -46.35
N LEU A 14 -0.95 2.34 -46.20
CA LEU A 14 -0.67 2.96 -44.90
C LEU A 14 -1.90 2.85 -43.99
N VAL A 15 -1.82 2.03 -42.94
CA VAL A 15 -2.73 2.09 -41.80
C VAL A 15 -1.96 2.62 -40.61
N ILE A 16 -2.29 3.85 -40.24
CA ILE A 16 -1.81 4.55 -39.06
C ILE A 16 -2.37 3.77 -37.85
N ALA A 17 -1.59 2.84 -37.30
CA ALA A 17 -1.94 2.19 -36.06
C ALA A 17 -1.61 3.11 -34.88
N ALA A 18 -2.48 4.09 -34.65
CA ALA A 18 -2.64 4.71 -33.34
C ALA A 18 -3.29 3.67 -32.42
N ALA A 19 -2.48 2.78 -31.84
CA ALA A 19 -2.95 1.73 -30.95
C ALA A 19 -2.32 1.88 -29.56
N ALA A 20 -3.16 2.36 -28.65
CA ALA A 20 -3.12 2.14 -27.20
C ALA A 20 -1.84 2.56 -26.46
N ALA A 21 -1.81 3.84 -26.07
CA ALA A 21 -1.40 4.14 -24.70
C ALA A 21 -2.48 3.57 -23.78
N SER A 22 -2.43 2.25 -23.53
CA SER A 22 -3.16 1.65 -22.42
C SER A 22 -2.68 2.39 -21.17
N PRO A 23 -3.55 3.06 -20.39
CA PRO A 23 -3.17 3.41 -19.05
C PRO A 23 -2.95 2.08 -18.34
N SER A 24 -1.69 1.66 -18.24
CA SER A 24 -1.28 0.55 -17.38
C SER A 24 -1.95 0.80 -16.03
N PRO A 25 -2.73 -0.13 -15.47
CA PRO A 25 -3.19 0.01 -14.10
C PRO A 25 -1.92 0.11 -13.25
N SER A 26 -1.61 1.34 -12.86
CA SER A 26 -0.56 1.61 -11.88
C SER A 26 -0.87 0.72 -10.69
N PRO A 27 0.13 0.02 -10.11
CA PRO A 27 -0.11 -0.83 -8.97
C PRO A 27 -0.78 0.05 -7.93
N SER A 28 -2.07 -0.22 -7.66
CA SER A 28 -2.86 0.59 -6.76
C SER A 28 -2.12 0.53 -5.43
N SER A 29 -1.39 1.60 -5.10
CA SER A 29 -0.59 1.66 -3.89
C SER A 29 -1.59 1.76 -2.76
N SER A 30 -2.08 0.59 -2.33
CA SER A 30 -3.06 0.47 -1.28
C SER A 30 -2.46 1.18 -0.08
N SER A 31 -3.18 2.17 0.41
CA SER A 31 -2.77 2.96 1.56
C SER A 31 -3.73 2.66 2.70
N ILE A 32 -3.17 2.38 3.88
CA ILE A 32 -3.90 2.24 5.12
C ILE A 32 -3.64 3.52 5.91
N CYS A 33 -4.71 4.20 6.32
CA CYS A 33 -4.62 5.39 7.16
C CYS A 33 -3.59 6.42 6.66
N ASN A 34 -3.67 6.75 5.37
CA ASN A 34 -2.77 7.69 4.69
C ASN A 34 -1.29 7.23 4.56
N VAL A 35 -1.00 5.94 4.75
CA VAL A 35 0.34 5.37 4.59
C VAL A 35 0.31 4.20 3.63
N LYS A 36 1.27 4.13 2.71
CA LYS A 36 1.38 3.02 1.76
C LYS A 36 1.65 1.71 2.52
N VAL A 37 1.04 0.61 2.06
CA VAL A 37 1.28 -0.74 2.60
C VAL A 37 2.78 -1.07 2.61
N SER A 38 3.51 -0.70 1.56
CA SER A 38 4.97 -0.92 1.47
C SER A 38 5.75 -0.21 2.58
N GLU A 39 5.30 0.97 3.02
CA GLU A 39 5.92 1.70 4.12
C GLU A 39 5.51 1.11 5.48
N LEU A 40 4.28 0.59 5.61
CA LEU A 40 3.85 -0.15 6.81
C LEU A 40 4.62 -1.47 6.99
N ALA A 41 5.05 -2.10 5.89
CA ALA A 41 5.80 -3.36 5.95
C ALA A 41 7.10 -3.21 6.76
N GLU A 42 7.74 -2.03 6.68
CA GLU A 42 8.93 -1.67 7.48
C GLU A 42 8.65 -1.65 9.00
N CYS A 43 7.38 -1.52 9.38
CA CYS A 43 6.94 -1.46 10.78
C CYS A 43 6.55 -2.83 11.36
N ILE A 44 6.33 -3.86 10.53
CA ILE A 44 5.98 -5.22 10.95
C ILE A 44 6.89 -5.77 12.07
N PRO A 45 8.25 -5.68 11.98
CA PRO A 45 9.12 -6.20 13.04
C PRO A 45 9.02 -5.46 14.38
N ALA A 46 8.46 -4.25 14.38
CA ALA A 46 8.26 -3.43 15.58
C ALA A 46 6.88 -3.63 16.23
N ILE A 47 5.98 -4.38 15.57
CA ILE A 47 4.61 -4.65 16.05
C ILE A 47 4.29 -6.15 16.15
N THR A 48 5.21 -7.03 15.71
CA THR A 48 5.03 -8.49 15.69
C THR A 48 6.01 -9.17 16.66
N GLY A 49 5.57 -10.27 17.27
CA GLY A 49 6.38 -11.11 18.15
C GLY A 49 6.27 -10.77 19.64
N LYS A 50 6.87 -11.60 20.50
CA LYS A 50 6.86 -11.43 21.97
C LYS A 50 7.74 -10.26 22.45
N SER A 51 8.82 -9.95 21.73
CA SER A 51 9.73 -8.85 22.03
C SER A 51 9.95 -8.04 20.76
N PRO A 52 9.05 -7.08 20.45
CA PRO A 52 9.11 -6.31 19.22
C PRO A 52 10.40 -5.49 19.16
N ARG A 53 11.06 -5.49 18.00
CA ARG A 53 12.28 -4.70 17.78
C ARG A 53 11.98 -3.20 17.83
N GLN A 54 13.03 -2.40 18.01
CA GLN A 54 12.90 -0.96 17.85
C GLN A 54 12.51 -0.61 16.40
N PRO A 55 11.62 0.38 16.21
CA PRO A 55 11.23 0.80 14.87
C PRO A 55 12.40 1.43 14.14
N THR A 56 12.48 1.18 12.83
CA THR A 56 13.44 1.84 11.96
C THR A 56 13.03 3.30 11.72
N LYS A 57 13.98 4.13 11.29
CA LYS A 57 13.70 5.52 10.91
C LYS A 57 12.68 5.62 9.77
N SER A 58 12.72 4.67 8.83
CA SER A 58 11.76 4.51 7.73
C SER A 58 10.34 4.27 8.27
N CYS A 59 10.18 3.31 9.18
CA CYS A 59 8.91 3.05 9.84
C CYS A 59 8.37 4.28 10.59
N CYS A 60 9.21 5.00 11.35
CA CYS A 60 8.75 6.20 12.03
C CYS A 60 8.38 7.34 11.09
N SER A 61 9.05 7.46 9.94
CA SER A 61 8.69 8.40 8.86
C SER A 61 7.31 8.07 8.27
N ALA A 62 7.01 6.78 8.14
CA ALA A 62 5.68 6.31 7.74
C ALA A 62 4.62 6.67 8.78
N MET A 63 4.90 6.43 10.07
CA MET A 63 4.00 6.76 11.18
C MET A 63 3.75 8.26 11.34
N LEU A 64 4.73 9.12 11.00
CA LEU A 64 4.58 10.57 10.98
C LEU A 64 3.55 11.05 9.95
N LYS A 65 3.38 10.31 8.85
CA LYS A 65 2.38 10.58 7.81
C LYS A 65 1.04 9.91 8.10
N ALA A 66 1.02 8.97 9.04
CA ALA A 66 -0.14 8.16 9.32
C ALA A 66 -1.23 8.97 10.00
N ASP A 67 -2.46 8.70 9.58
CA ASP A 67 -3.63 9.18 10.29
C ASP A 67 -3.83 8.32 11.55
N LEU A 68 -3.41 8.87 12.70
CA LEU A 68 -3.46 8.18 13.98
C LEU A 68 -4.90 7.90 14.44
N HIS A 69 -5.89 8.66 13.95
CA HIS A 69 -7.30 8.42 14.27
C HIS A 69 -7.81 7.19 13.51
N CYS A 70 -7.54 7.11 12.21
CA CYS A 70 -7.82 5.94 11.39
C CYS A 70 -7.14 4.69 11.94
N LEU A 71 -5.89 4.77 12.41
CA LEU A 71 -5.18 3.63 13.00
C LEU A 71 -5.90 3.08 14.25
N CYS A 72 -6.54 3.94 15.03
CA CYS A 72 -7.35 3.55 16.19
C CYS A 72 -8.65 2.86 15.79
N GLU A 73 -9.30 3.31 14.72
CA GLU A 73 -10.48 2.65 14.14
C GLU A 73 -10.11 1.28 13.53
N TYR A 74 -8.92 1.21 12.93
CA TYR A 74 -8.37 0.02 12.29
C TYR A 74 -7.88 -1.04 13.30
N GLU A 75 -7.91 -0.75 14.61
CA GLU A 75 -7.47 -1.67 15.68
C GLU A 75 -8.10 -3.07 15.53
N SER A 76 -9.42 -3.10 15.31
CA SER A 76 -10.19 -4.33 15.14
C SER A 76 -9.71 -5.17 13.95
N GLN A 77 -9.23 -4.52 12.90
CA GLN A 77 -8.72 -5.21 11.72
C GLN A 77 -7.34 -5.80 11.98
N PHE A 78 -6.48 -5.19 12.81
CA PHE A 78 -5.17 -5.77 13.13
C PHE A 78 -5.26 -7.18 13.69
N ARG A 79 -6.26 -7.45 14.56
CA ARG A 79 -6.50 -8.81 15.08
C ARG A 79 -6.79 -9.81 13.97
N LYS A 80 -7.54 -9.42 12.93
CA LYS A 80 -7.85 -10.27 11.77
C LYS A 80 -6.61 -10.58 10.93
N PHE A 81 -5.60 -9.72 10.97
CA PHE A 81 -4.31 -9.92 10.32
C PHE A 81 -3.26 -10.57 11.23
N GLY A 82 -3.63 -11.00 12.44
CA GLY A 82 -2.71 -11.64 13.39
C GLY A 82 -1.71 -10.67 14.05
N VAL A 83 -1.97 -9.37 13.97
CA VAL A 83 -1.17 -8.33 14.64
C VAL A 83 -1.83 -7.98 15.97
N ASP A 84 -1.04 -7.96 17.04
CA ASP A 84 -1.53 -7.54 18.34
C ASP A 84 -1.85 -6.02 18.33
N PRO A 85 -3.07 -5.63 18.68
CA PRO A 85 -3.50 -4.24 18.61
C PRO A 85 -2.75 -3.34 19.60
N ALA A 86 -2.35 -3.87 20.76
CA ALA A 86 -1.58 -3.09 21.72
C ALA A 86 -0.16 -2.82 21.18
N ASN A 87 0.44 -3.78 20.49
CA ASN A 87 1.72 -3.57 19.80
C ASN A 87 1.62 -2.55 18.65
N ALA A 88 0.57 -2.66 17.83
CA ALA A 88 0.34 -1.71 16.73
C ALA A 88 0.11 -0.28 17.24
N LEU A 89 -0.71 -0.10 18.28
CA LEU A 89 -0.97 1.21 18.88
C LEU A 89 0.18 1.71 19.78
N ALA A 90 1.12 0.85 20.18
CA ALA A 90 2.35 1.28 20.85
C ALA A 90 3.37 1.90 19.87
N LEU A 91 3.31 1.53 18.59
CA LEU A 91 4.28 1.95 17.58
C LEU A 91 4.37 3.48 17.39
N PRO A 92 3.25 4.24 17.27
CA PRO A 92 3.34 5.69 17.17
C PRO A 92 4.05 6.30 18.38
N ARG A 93 3.80 5.78 19.59
CA ARG A 93 4.47 6.24 20.82
C ARG A 93 5.96 5.99 20.80
N LYS A 94 6.40 4.82 20.29
CA LYS A 94 7.83 4.50 20.11
C LYS A 94 8.52 5.44 19.13
N CYS A 95 7.77 5.98 18.16
CA CYS A 95 8.24 7.00 17.22
C CYS A 95 8.11 8.44 17.74
N GLY A 96 7.73 8.64 19.02
CA GLY A 96 7.57 9.97 19.62
C GLY A 96 6.22 10.65 19.34
N LEU A 97 5.27 9.95 18.73
CA LEU A 97 3.94 10.46 18.40
C LEU A 97 2.94 10.23 19.55
N LYS A 98 1.99 11.14 19.69
CA LYS A 98 0.89 11.01 20.65
C LYS A 98 -0.35 10.50 19.93
N LEU A 99 -0.82 9.32 20.31
CA LEU A 99 -2.14 8.86 19.86
C LEU A 99 -3.27 9.73 20.45
N PRO A 100 -4.37 9.90 19.71
CA PRO A 100 -5.57 10.57 20.21
C PRO A 100 -6.11 9.87 21.47
N LYS A 101 -6.70 10.66 22.37
CA LYS A 101 -7.21 10.17 23.66
C LYS A 101 -8.35 9.16 23.48
N ASP A 102 -9.14 9.33 22.43
CA ASP A 102 -10.31 8.52 22.10
C ASP A 102 -9.94 7.08 21.71
N CYS A 103 -8.70 6.87 21.26
CA CYS A 103 -8.14 5.56 20.95
C CYS A 103 -8.14 4.60 22.15
N LYS A 104 -7.86 5.12 23.35
CA LYS A 104 -7.75 4.31 24.58
C LYS A 104 -9.10 3.94 25.19
N LYS A 105 -10.17 4.67 24.86
CA LYS A 105 -11.49 4.43 25.44
C LYS A 105 -12.14 3.15 24.90
N LYS A 106 -11.82 2.76 23.66
CA LYS A 106 -12.38 1.56 23.03
C LYS A 106 -11.94 0.25 23.70
N THR A 107 -10.76 0.21 24.32
CA THR A 107 -10.26 -0.98 25.02
C THR A 107 -11.06 -1.32 26.31
N TYR A 108 -11.86 -0.40 26.84
CA TYR A 108 -12.64 -0.59 28.09
C TYR A 108 -14.15 -0.73 27.86
N LEU A 109 -14.59 -0.76 26.59
CA LEU A 109 -16.01 -0.75 26.21
C LEU A 109 -16.41 -1.95 25.34
N GLY A 110 -15.59 -3.01 25.36
CA GLY A 110 -15.84 -4.28 24.68
C GLY A 110 -16.00 -5.41 25.69
#